data_AF-A0A7Y3JW96-F1
#
_entry.id   AF-A0A7Y3JW96-F1
#
_cell.length_a   1.000
_cell.length_b   1.000
_cell.length_c   1.000
_cell.angle_alpha   90.00
_cell.angle_beta   90.00
_cell.angle_gamma   90.00
#
_symmetry.space_group_name_H-M   'P 1'
#
loop_
_entity.id
_entity.type
_entity.pdbx_description
1 polymer ?
#
loop_
_entity_poly.entity_id
_entity_poly.type
_entity_poly.pdbx_seq_one_letter_code
_entity_poly.pdbx_strand_id
1 'polypeptide(L)' 'MQWRCRRGLLELDIFLQPFIARHYATLSEAELRVFDALLDLPDNTLWDMMSGRQAVGDAAQSALLEKIKS' A
#
# COMPACT_ATOMS: atom_id res chain seq x y z
N MET A 1 -13.83 -10.63 7.26
CA MET A 1 -14.85 -9.87 6.49
C MET A 1 -14.68 -8.35 6.65
N GLN A 2 -13.47 -7.78 6.78
CA GLN A 2 -13.33 -6.37 7.25
C GLN A 2 -12.29 -5.51 6.51
N TRP A 3 -11.49 -6.07 5.61
CA TRP A 3 -10.45 -5.30 4.94
C TRP A 3 -10.95 -4.44 3.77
N ARG A 4 -12.26 -4.51 3.43
CA ARG A 4 -12.68 -4.41 2.02
C ARG A 4 -14.05 -3.79 1.70
N CYS A 5 -14.74 -3.11 2.60
CA CYS A 5 -16.13 -2.76 2.28
C CYS A 5 -16.34 -1.52 1.40
N ARG A 6 -15.36 -0.63 1.19
CA ARG A 6 -15.61 0.61 0.43
C ARG A 6 -14.42 1.18 -0.34
N ARG A 7 -13.40 0.38 -0.68
CA ARG A 7 -12.42 0.88 -1.66
C ARG A 7 -13.11 1.03 -3.01
N GLY A 8 -13.40 2.26 -3.42
CA GLY A 8 -14.16 2.54 -4.65
C GLY A 8 -13.45 2.11 -5.94
N LEU A 9 -12.17 1.71 -5.83
CA LEU A 9 -11.28 1.35 -6.92
C LEU A 9 -10.95 -0.14 -6.89
N LEU A 10 -11.57 -0.88 -7.81
CA LEU A 10 -11.33 -2.31 -8.03
C LEU A 10 -9.88 -2.56 -8.50
N GLU A 11 -9.30 -1.61 -9.21
CA GLU A 11 -7.90 -1.63 -9.68
C GLU A 11 -6.91 -1.69 -8.51
N LEU A 12 -7.20 -0.98 -7.41
CA LEU A 12 -6.34 -0.96 -6.23
C LEU A 12 -6.32 -2.32 -5.54
N ASP A 13 -7.46 -3.01 -5.47
CA ASP A 13 -7.59 -4.33 -4.85
C ASP A 13 -6.83 -5.40 -5.66
N ILE A 14 -6.90 -5.34 -7.00
CA ILE A 14 -6.17 -6.24 -7.91
C ILE A 14 -4.65 -6.06 -7.78
N PHE A 15 -4.17 -4.83 -7.61
CA PHE A 15 -2.74 -4.56 -7.42
C PHE A 15 -2.25 -4.95 -6.02
N LEU A 16 -3.05 -4.67 -4.98
CA LEU A 16 -2.69 -4.95 -3.59
C LEU A 16 -2.77 -6.43 -3.24
N GLN A 17 -3.70 -7.20 -3.81
CA GLN A 17 -3.84 -8.64 -3.49
C GLN A 17 -2.55 -9.45 -3.65
N PRO A 18 -1.89 -9.47 -4.83
CA PRO A 18 -0.65 -10.23 -5.01
C PRO A 18 0.50 -9.63 -4.22
N PHE A 19 0.53 -8.30 -4.06
CA PHE A 19 1.53 -7.62 -3.24
C PHE A 19 1.43 -8.04 -1.77
N ILE A 20 0.25 -7.96 -1.16
CA ILE A 20 0.01 -8.40 0.22
C ILE A 20 0.34 -9.88 0.34
N ALA A 21 -0.14 -10.74 -0.56
CA ALA A 21 0.13 -12.17 -0.48
C ALA A 21 1.63 -12.52 -0.45
N ARG A 22 2.48 -11.74 -1.13
CA ARG A 22 3.91 -12.03 -1.29
C ARG A 22 4.83 -11.19 -0.39
N HIS A 23 4.49 -9.93 -0.19
CA HIS A 23 5.26 -9.00 0.62
C HIS A 23 4.79 -8.97 2.07
N TYR A 24 3.51 -9.14 2.39
CA TYR A 24 3.06 -9.18 3.80
C TYR A 24 3.76 -10.26 4.62
N ALA A 25 4.13 -11.38 4.00
CA ALA A 25 4.90 -12.45 4.64
C ALA A 25 6.41 -12.18 4.75
N THR A 26 6.95 -11.21 4.00
CA THR A 26 8.38 -10.86 3.96
C THR A 26 8.69 -9.49 4.57
N LEU A 27 7.65 -8.72 4.93
CA LEU A 27 7.79 -7.44 5.61
C LEU A 27 8.17 -7.63 7.07
N SER A 28 9.10 -6.79 7.53
CA SER A 28 9.41 -6.70 8.97
C SER A 28 8.31 -5.97 9.73
N GLU A 29 8.21 -6.15 11.05
CA GLU A 29 7.20 -5.48 11.88
C GLU A 29 7.18 -3.95 11.73
N ALA A 30 8.35 -3.34 11.51
CA ALA A 30 8.44 -1.90 11.22
C ALA A 30 7.76 -1.52 9.90
N GLU A 31 7.94 -2.33 8.85
CA GLU A 31 7.33 -2.09 7.54
C GLU A 31 5.85 -2.43 7.55
N LEU A 32 5.43 -3.45 8.32
CA LEU A 32 4.02 -3.75 8.55
C LEU A 32 3.29 -2.56 9.19
N ARG A 33 3.91 -1.88 10.17
CA ARG A 33 3.31 -0.67 10.76
C ARG A 33 3.18 0.48 9.76
N VAL A 34 4.18 0.66 8.89
CA VAL A 34 4.13 1.67 7.82
C VAL A 34 3.07 1.31 6.79
N PHE A 35 2.92 0.03 6.46
CA PHE A 35 1.91 -0.48 5.55
C PHE A 35 0.50 -0.32 6.14
N ASP A 36 0.31 -0.60 7.43
CA ASP A 36 -0.94 -0.39 8.13
C ASP A 36 -1.34 1.10 8.12
N ALA A 37 -0.38 2.00 8.38
CA ALA A 37 -0.58 3.44 8.27
C ALA A 37 -0.87 3.91 6.82
N LEU A 38 -0.31 3.24 5.81
CA LEU A 38 -0.64 3.48 4.41
C LEU A 38 -2.06 3.02 4.07
N LEU A 39 -2.52 1.90 4.64
CA LEU A 39 -3.86 1.38 4.41
C LEU A 39 -4.95 2.23 5.06
N ASP A 40 -4.61 2.97 6.12
CA ASP A 40 -5.48 3.96 6.75
C ASP A 40 -5.75 5.17 5.83
N LEU A 41 -4.87 5.41 4.84
CA LEU A 41 -5.07 6.48 3.86
C LEU A 41 -6.23 6.19 2.89
N PRO A 42 -6.88 7.25 2.37
CA PRO A 42 -7.94 7.11 1.39
C PRO A 42 -7.42 6.52 0.07
N ASP A 43 -8.29 5.76 -0.61
CA ASP A 43 -7.93 4.98 -1.81
C ASP A 43 -7.31 5.82 -2.92
N ASN A 44 -7.82 7.04 -3.12
CA ASN A 44 -7.26 7.96 -4.11
C ASN A 44 -5.81 8.32 -3.79
N THR A 45 -5.47 8.57 -2.52
CA THR A 45 -4.09 8.88 -2.11
C THR A 45 -3.19 7.67 -2.29
N LEU A 46 -3.64 6.48 -1.87
CA LEU A 46 -2.91 5.24 -2.11
C LEU A 46 -2.66 4.98 -3.59
N TRP A 47 -3.68 5.18 -4.43
CA TRP A 47 -3.56 5.02 -5.87
C TRP A 47 -2.61 6.04 -6.49
N ASP A 48 -2.65 7.29 -6.04
CA ASP A 48 -1.78 8.36 -6.51
C ASP A 48 -0.31 8.08 -6.10
N MET A 49 -0.08 7.58 -4.90
CA MET A 49 1.23 7.14 -4.41
C MET A 49 1.77 5.92 -5.19
N MET A 50 0.94 4.88 -5.40
CA MET A 50 1.31 3.71 -6.20
C MET A 50 1.61 4.07 -7.65
N SER A 51 0.80 4.95 -8.23
CA SER A 51 0.97 5.46 -9.60
C SER A 51 2.15 6.44 -9.73
N GLY A 52 2.80 6.83 -8.62
CA GLY A 52 3.88 7.82 -8.61
C GLY A 52 3.43 9.25 -8.93
N ARG A 53 2.12 9.52 -8.84
CA ARG A 53 1.53 10.85 -9.01
C ARG A 53 1.65 11.70 -7.75
N GLN A 54 1.73 11.07 -6.57
CA GLN A 54 2.01 11.75 -5.30
C GLN A 54 3.40 11.44 -4.80
N ALA A 55 4.13 12.49 -4.38
CA ALA A 55 5.34 12.31 -3.59
C ALA A 55 4.97 11.82 -2.19
N VAL A 56 5.65 10.76 -1.77
CA VAL A 56 5.46 10.16 -0.46
C VAL A 56 6.24 10.99 0.55
N GLY A 57 5.55 11.69 1.44
CA GLY A 57 6.20 12.57 2.43
C GLY A 57 6.95 11.81 3.51
N ASP A 58 6.65 10.53 3.69
CA ASP A 58 7.27 9.67 4.69
C ASP A 58 8.31 8.74 4.04
N ALA A 59 9.56 8.83 4.51
CA ALA A 59 10.67 8.06 3.96
C ALA A 59 10.45 6.55 4.07
N ALA A 60 9.72 6.08 5.10
CA ALA A 60 9.45 4.66 5.28
C ALA A 60 8.39 4.17 4.27
N GLN A 61 7.37 4.98 4.00
CA GLN A 61 6.38 4.70 2.97
C GLN A 61 7.02 4.69 1.57
N SER A 62 7.96 5.60 1.30
CA SER A 62 8.72 5.63 0.04
C SER A 62 9.57 4.37 -0.14
N ALA A 63 10.27 3.94 0.92
CA ALA A 63 11.05 2.71 0.90
C ALA A 63 10.18 1.47 0.64
N LEU A 64 8.97 1.44 1.22
CA LEU A 64 8.02 0.37 0.96
C LEU A 64 7.55 0.39 -0.50
N LEU A 65 7.18 1.55 -1.05
CA LEU A 65 6.74 1.73 -2.44
C LEU A 65 7.79 1.31 -3.46
N GLU A 66 9.06 1.62 -3.22
CA GLU A 66 10.17 1.13 -4.05
C GLU A 66 10.27 -0.40 -4.00
N LYS A 67 10.04 -1.00 -2.83
CA LYS A 67 9.94 -2.46 -2.66
C LYS A 67 8.74 -3.09 -3.37
N ILE A 68 7.64 -2.34 -3.55
CA ILE A 68 6.45 -2.78 -4.31
C ILE A 68 6.73 -2.75 -5.82
N LYS A 69 7.49 -1.74 -6.27
CA LYS A 69 7.80 -1.50 -7.69
C LYS A 69 8.92 -2.40 -8.23
N SER A 70 9.75 -2.98 -7.36
CA SER A 70 10.87 -3.85 -7.72
C SER A 70 10.48 -5.33 -7.78
#